data_AF-A0A821IRG5-F1
#
_entry.id   AF-A0A821IRG5-F1
#
_cell.length_a   1.000
_cell.length_b   1.000
_cell.length_c   1.000
_cell.angle_alpha   90.00
_cell.angle_beta   90.00
_cell.angle_gamma   90.00
#
_symmetry.space_group_name_H-M   'P 1'
#
loop_
_entity.id
_entity.type
_entity.pdbx_description
1 polymer ?
#
loop_
_entity_poly.entity_id
_entity_poly.type
_entity_poly.pdbx_seq_one_letter_code
_entity_poly.pdbx_strand_id
1 'polypeptide(L)'
;NLADHDKDGRLTPDEFVIAMHCCDVVRAGQILPSRLPDDWLNGNTAQHQRTGSLVKPNIYPALVNINQEIKDAFKSTITTENHSPETEEPERKNSIVSYEDKRQKNYEDGFKELERRRQLLREHEEREQREREERERKRELELQKQKDEQERRKQMESERQLERQRQIEHHKEEERRKLFEQREAARKEMERKSRLEWERQRMQELSAQKSRLLEQINDLKSREKAIGLELQSMDDTVQTNQRKVNQANTNIQTIDQSINDIQKRTIQEKNLVENLEQQRKDLYIKLNYLRTERESINSSLKHLNQSKEFSK
;
A
#
# COMPACT_ATOMS: atom_id res chain seq x y z
N ASN A 1 19.86 -11.92 -11.04
CA ASN A 1 18.97 -12.52 -12.05
C ASN A 1 19.80 -13.16 -13.13
N LEU A 2 19.33 -14.30 -13.66
CA LEU A 2 20.01 -15.04 -14.74
C LEU A 2 19.18 -15.05 -16.04
N ALA A 3 17.85 -15.07 -15.89
CA ALA A 3 16.87 -15.06 -16.97
C ALA A 3 16.29 -13.68 -17.29
N ASP A 4 16.56 -12.66 -16.46
CA ASP A 4 16.33 -11.24 -16.81
C ASP A 4 17.65 -10.72 -17.39
N HIS A 5 17.66 -10.45 -18.69
CA HIS A 5 18.85 -10.32 -19.51
C HIS A 5 19.33 -8.87 -19.61
N ASP A 6 18.41 -7.93 -19.82
CA ASP A 6 18.70 -6.50 -19.94
C ASP A 6 18.85 -5.78 -18.59
N LYS A 7 18.35 -6.38 -17.50
CA LYS A 7 18.39 -5.88 -16.11
C LYS A 7 17.48 -4.68 -15.86
N ASP A 8 16.40 -4.51 -16.65
CA ASP A 8 15.36 -3.52 -16.36
C ASP A 8 14.49 -3.91 -15.14
N GLY A 9 14.51 -5.20 -14.78
CA GLY A 9 13.77 -5.77 -13.63
C GLY A 9 12.34 -6.24 -13.94
N ARG A 10 11.97 -6.38 -15.21
CA ARG A 10 10.63 -6.70 -15.70
C ARG A 10 10.64 -7.81 -16.77
N LEU A 11 10.93 -9.03 -16.33
CA LEU A 11 10.87 -10.27 -17.14
C LEU A 11 9.78 -10.23 -18.22
N THR A 12 10.20 -10.24 -19.48
CA THR A 12 9.32 -10.46 -20.64
C THR A 12 8.74 -11.89 -20.61
N PRO A 13 7.72 -12.22 -21.44
CA PRO A 13 7.09 -13.55 -21.42
C PRO A 13 8.09 -14.70 -21.65
N ASP A 14 9.05 -14.53 -22.56
CA ASP A 14 10.05 -15.56 -22.88
C ASP A 14 11.06 -15.70 -21.73
N GLU A 15 11.55 -14.59 -21.18
CA GLU A 15 12.39 -14.56 -19.99
C GLU A 15 11.70 -15.18 -18.75
N PHE A 16 10.39 -14.99 -18.60
CA PHE A 16 9.60 -15.63 -17.55
C PHE A 16 9.53 -17.16 -17.73
N VAL A 17 9.35 -17.65 -18.96
CA VAL A 17 9.41 -19.09 -19.26
C VAL A 17 10.80 -19.66 -18.96
N ILE A 18 11.86 -18.96 -19.35
CA ILE A 18 13.25 -19.34 -19.04
C ILE A 18 13.48 -19.34 -17.51
N ALA A 19 13.00 -18.31 -16.79
CA ALA A 19 13.10 -18.23 -15.34
C ALA A 19 12.36 -19.39 -14.64
N MET A 20 11.19 -19.77 -15.13
CA MET A 20 10.42 -20.89 -14.61
C MET A 20 11.13 -22.24 -14.87
N HIS A 21 11.67 -22.44 -16.07
CA HIS A 21 12.50 -23.61 -16.37
C HIS A 21 13.74 -23.69 -15.46
N CYS A 22 14.44 -22.58 -15.25
CA CYS A 22 15.57 -22.52 -14.31
C CYS A 22 15.15 -22.90 -12.87
N CYS A 23 13.97 -22.48 -12.42
CA CYS A 23 13.43 -22.89 -11.12
C CYS A 23 13.21 -24.41 -11.03
N ASP A 24 12.70 -25.03 -12.10
CA ASP A 24 12.45 -26.49 -12.12
C ASP A 24 13.73 -27.32 -12.25
N VAL A 25 14.74 -26.83 -12.98
CA VAL A 25 16.08 -27.46 -13.03
C VAL A 25 16.74 -27.47 -11.64
N VAL A 26 16.66 -26.36 -10.89
CA VAL A 26 17.14 -26.31 -9.49
C VAL A 26 16.31 -27.21 -8.58
N ARG A 27 14.99 -27.25 -8.77
CA ARG A 27 14.06 -28.11 -8.00
C ARG A 27 14.29 -29.60 -8.26
N ALA A 28 14.78 -29.96 -9.45
CA ALA A 28 15.26 -31.30 -9.81
C ALA A 28 16.68 -31.60 -9.28
N GLY A 29 17.30 -30.69 -8.53
CA GLY A 29 18.61 -30.89 -7.91
C GLY A 29 19.81 -30.64 -8.83
N GLN A 30 19.60 -30.09 -10.03
CA GLN A 30 20.69 -29.74 -10.95
C GLN A 30 21.22 -28.32 -10.69
N ILE A 31 22.53 -28.14 -10.83
CA ILE A 31 23.21 -26.87 -10.64
C ILE A 31 23.08 -26.04 -11.92
N LEU A 32 22.54 -24.82 -11.84
CA LEU A 32 22.44 -23.93 -13.01
C LEU A 32 23.85 -23.50 -13.50
N PRO A 33 24.05 -23.41 -14.83
CA PRO A 33 25.29 -22.86 -15.39
C PRO A 33 25.41 -21.36 -15.04
N SER A 34 26.64 -20.85 -14.96
CA SER A 34 26.91 -19.45 -14.57
C SER A 34 26.48 -18.38 -15.58
N ARG A 35 26.12 -18.79 -16.81
CA ARG A 35 25.46 -17.99 -17.84
C ARG A 35 24.55 -18.94 -18.63
N LEU A 36 23.38 -18.45 -19.08
CA LEU A 36 22.51 -19.20 -19.98
C LEU A 36 23.16 -19.37 -21.37
N PRO A 37 22.96 -20.51 -22.07
CA PRO A 37 23.43 -20.67 -23.44
C PRO A 37 22.73 -19.69 -24.39
N ASP A 38 23.49 -19.06 -25.29
CA ASP A 38 22.98 -17.98 -26.16
C ASP A 38 21.94 -18.47 -27.20
N ASP A 39 21.85 -19.79 -27.42
CA ASP A 39 20.78 -20.42 -28.23
C ASP A 39 19.37 -20.19 -27.65
N TRP A 40 19.24 -19.92 -26.34
CA TRP A 40 17.96 -19.76 -25.66
C TRP A 40 17.33 -18.37 -25.85
N LEU A 41 18.07 -17.42 -26.42
CA LEU A 41 17.63 -16.04 -26.67
C LEU A 41 17.13 -15.82 -28.10
N ASN A 42 17.23 -16.84 -28.98
CA ASN A 42 16.84 -16.75 -30.39
C ASN A 42 15.58 -17.59 -30.65
N GLY A 43 14.41 -17.00 -30.40
CA GLY A 43 13.11 -17.67 -30.52
C GLY A 43 12.82 -18.19 -31.93
N ASN A 44 12.86 -19.52 -32.10
CA ASN A 44 12.75 -20.15 -33.41
C ASN A 44 11.28 -20.50 -33.74
N THR A 45 10.62 -19.61 -34.49
CA THR A 45 9.19 -19.69 -34.81
C THR A 45 8.87 -20.72 -35.90
N ALA A 46 8.88 -22.02 -35.59
CA ALA A 46 8.50 -23.07 -36.55
C ALA A 46 7.90 -24.36 -35.93
N GLN A 47 6.65 -24.65 -36.32
CA GLN A 47 5.97 -25.96 -36.46
C GLN A 47 6.07 -27.06 -35.37
N HIS A 48 4.91 -27.70 -35.11
CA HIS A 48 4.61 -29.16 -35.07
C HIS A 48 3.43 -29.37 -34.10
N GLN A 49 2.17 -29.48 -34.54
CA GLN A 49 1.55 -30.68 -35.12
C GLN A 49 1.87 -32.04 -34.45
N ARG A 50 0.82 -32.56 -33.78
CA ARG A 50 0.35 -33.97 -33.75
C ARG A 50 1.02 -35.02 -32.84
N THR A 51 0.13 -35.95 -32.44
CA THR A 51 0.33 -37.34 -31.97
C THR A 51 0.91 -37.58 -30.58
N GLY A 52 0.37 -38.60 -29.90
CA GLY A 52 0.69 -38.97 -28.52
C GLY A 52 -0.24 -40.04 -27.94
N SER A 53 -0.51 -41.12 -28.69
CA SER A 53 -1.34 -42.25 -28.23
C SER A 53 -0.54 -43.56 -28.30
N LEU A 54 -0.36 -44.24 -27.17
CA LEU A 54 0.15 -45.62 -27.05
C LEU A 54 -0.24 -46.16 -25.64
N VAL A 55 -1.05 -47.24 -25.56
CA VAL A 55 -0.64 -48.61 -25.15
C VAL A 55 -0.46 -48.75 -23.62
N LYS A 56 -1.35 -49.43 -22.85
CA LYS A 56 -1.64 -50.90 -22.74
C LYS A 56 -0.49 -51.69 -22.04
N PRO A 57 -0.60 -52.97 -21.58
CA PRO A 57 -1.72 -53.95 -21.63
C PRO A 57 -1.94 -54.75 -20.29
N ASN A 58 -2.45 -56.00 -20.40
CA ASN A 58 -2.38 -57.16 -19.47
C ASN A 58 -3.49 -57.27 -18.38
N ILE A 59 -3.95 -58.45 -17.92
CA ILE A 59 -3.45 -59.85 -17.99
C ILE A 59 -4.58 -60.88 -18.31
N TYR A 60 -4.26 -61.96 -19.04
CA TYR A 60 -4.91 -63.29 -18.97
C TYR A 60 -3.86 -64.34 -18.53
N PRO A 61 -4.20 -65.36 -17.71
CA PRO A 61 -4.52 -66.72 -18.19
C PRO A 61 -5.75 -67.33 -17.47
N ALA A 62 -6.48 -68.37 -17.90
CA ALA A 62 -6.21 -69.63 -18.61
C ALA A 62 -5.64 -70.78 -17.73
N LEU A 63 -6.42 -71.87 -17.54
CA LEU A 63 -6.12 -73.30 -17.25
C LEU A 63 -7.51 -73.96 -16.93
N VAL A 64 -7.98 -75.12 -17.45
CA VAL A 64 -7.47 -76.52 -17.53
C VAL A 64 -7.66 -77.31 -16.22
N ASN A 65 -8.05 -78.60 -16.16
CA ASN A 65 -8.90 -79.51 -17.00
C ASN A 65 -9.05 -80.88 -16.24
N ILE A 66 -9.76 -81.88 -16.81
CA ILE A 66 -9.58 -83.35 -16.64
C ILE A 66 -9.98 -84.03 -15.30
N ASN A 67 -11.07 -84.83 -15.34
CA ASN A 67 -11.08 -86.32 -15.21
C ASN A 67 -12.55 -86.85 -15.25
N GLN A 68 -12.93 -87.68 -16.26
CA GLN A 68 -12.99 -89.17 -16.25
C GLN A 68 -14.21 -89.72 -15.45
N GLU A 69 -15.27 -90.26 -16.09
CA GLU A 69 -15.42 -91.64 -16.66
C GLU A 69 -15.63 -92.71 -15.54
N ILE A 70 -16.24 -93.89 -15.68
CA ILE A 70 -16.40 -94.91 -16.76
C ILE A 70 -17.55 -95.90 -16.30
N LYS A 71 -18.32 -96.71 -17.06
CA LYS A 71 -18.65 -96.85 -18.50
C LYS A 71 -19.78 -97.91 -18.73
N ASP A 72 -20.54 -97.78 -19.85
CA ASP A 72 -21.27 -98.84 -20.63
C ASP A 72 -22.30 -99.78 -19.92
N ALA A 73 -23.09 -100.67 -20.57
CA ALA A 73 -23.14 -101.14 -21.97
C ALA A 73 -24.53 -101.68 -22.42
N PHE A 74 -24.79 -101.63 -23.75
CA PHE A 74 -25.50 -102.65 -24.57
C PHE A 74 -27.01 -102.97 -24.30
N LYS A 75 -27.81 -103.49 -25.26
CA LYS A 75 -27.57 -103.78 -26.70
C LYS A 75 -28.85 -103.59 -27.55
N SER A 76 -28.61 -103.46 -28.86
CA SER A 76 -29.50 -103.32 -30.01
C SER A 76 -30.56 -104.43 -30.26
N THR A 77 -31.77 -104.01 -30.65
CA THR A 77 -32.40 -104.28 -31.98
C THR A 77 -32.94 -105.68 -32.38
N ILE A 78 -34.04 -105.64 -33.17
CA ILE A 78 -34.55 -106.61 -34.16
C ILE A 78 -35.73 -107.58 -33.80
N THR A 79 -36.94 -107.12 -34.18
CA THR A 79 -38.03 -107.78 -34.96
C THR A 79 -38.72 -109.12 -34.59
N THR A 80 -40.06 -109.06 -34.75
CA THR A 80 -40.99 -110.03 -35.39
C THR A 80 -41.41 -111.36 -34.73
N GLU A 81 -42.73 -111.41 -34.46
CA GLU A 81 -43.73 -112.41 -34.94
C GLU A 81 -44.15 -113.65 -34.12
N ASN A 82 -45.49 -113.83 -34.10
CA ASN A 82 -46.31 -115.06 -33.94
C ASN A 82 -46.20 -115.83 -32.58
N HIS A 83 -47.28 -116.28 -31.93
CA HIS A 83 -48.47 -116.99 -32.48
C HIS A 83 -49.74 -116.88 -31.59
N SER A 84 -50.81 -117.61 -31.95
CA SER A 84 -52.09 -117.79 -31.21
C SER A 84 -51.96 -118.77 -30.01
N PRO A 85 -52.93 -118.90 -29.07
CA PRO A 85 -54.28 -119.52 -29.26
C PRO A 85 -55.45 -118.63 -28.73
N GLU A 86 -56.76 -118.85 -28.97
CA GLU A 86 -57.69 -119.96 -28.58
C GLU A 86 -57.67 -120.28 -27.06
N THR A 87 -58.77 -120.51 -26.33
CA THR A 87 -60.25 -120.55 -26.56
C THR A 87 -60.97 -119.65 -25.50
N GLU A 88 -62.28 -119.49 -25.31
CA GLU A 88 -63.49 -120.33 -25.53
C GLU A 88 -64.80 -119.47 -25.50
N GLU A 89 -65.89 -119.95 -26.11
CA GLU A 89 -67.30 -119.48 -25.91
C GLU A 89 -67.91 -120.11 -24.62
N PRO A 90 -69.14 -119.83 -24.10
CA PRO A 90 -70.42 -119.42 -24.78
C PRO A 90 -71.31 -118.43 -23.93
N GLU A 91 -72.61 -118.08 -24.14
CA GLU A 91 -73.59 -118.09 -25.27
C GLU A 91 -74.79 -117.12 -25.01
N ARG A 92 -75.70 -116.97 -26.01
CA ARG A 92 -77.18 -116.76 -25.90
C ARG A 92 -77.78 -115.58 -25.06
N LYS A 93 -78.26 -114.51 -25.74
CA LYS A 93 -79.67 -114.35 -26.25
C LYS A 93 -80.09 -112.88 -26.58
N ASN A 94 -80.20 -112.62 -27.88
CA ASN A 94 -81.27 -111.90 -28.61
C ASN A 94 -81.92 -110.61 -28.03
N SER A 95 -81.68 -109.44 -28.67
CA SER A 95 -82.70 -108.77 -29.52
C SER A 95 -82.18 -107.57 -30.34
N ILE A 96 -81.73 -107.84 -31.57
CA ILE A 96 -81.94 -107.05 -32.82
C ILE A 96 -81.73 -105.50 -32.78
N VAL A 97 -80.57 -105.07 -33.34
CA VAL A 97 -80.28 -103.78 -34.04
C VAL A 97 -80.29 -102.47 -33.18
N SER A 98 -79.38 -101.50 -33.36
CA SER A 98 -78.22 -101.35 -34.26
C SER A 98 -76.89 -101.36 -33.50
N TYR A 99 -75.83 -101.87 -34.13
CA TYR A 99 -74.49 -101.96 -33.55
C TYR A 99 -73.58 -100.76 -33.86
N GLU A 100 -73.88 -99.99 -34.90
CA GLU A 100 -72.95 -98.96 -35.40
C GLU A 100 -72.94 -97.70 -34.53
N ASP A 101 -74.10 -97.25 -34.05
CA ASP A 101 -74.21 -96.10 -33.13
C ASP A 101 -73.46 -96.33 -31.81
N LYS A 102 -73.47 -97.56 -31.28
CA LYS A 102 -72.74 -97.93 -30.05
C LYS A 102 -71.22 -98.00 -30.28
N ARG A 103 -70.75 -98.35 -31.48
CA ARG A 103 -69.33 -98.28 -31.85
C ARG A 103 -68.90 -96.82 -32.01
N GLN A 104 -69.67 -96.04 -32.77
CA GLN A 104 -69.46 -94.63 -33.04
C GLN A 104 -69.39 -93.81 -31.74
N LYS A 105 -70.36 -93.98 -30.86
CA LYS A 105 -70.45 -93.21 -29.61
C LYS A 105 -69.32 -93.51 -28.62
N ASN A 106 -68.89 -94.78 -28.49
CA ASN A 106 -67.73 -95.11 -27.65
C ASN A 106 -66.43 -94.52 -28.22
N TYR A 107 -66.26 -94.52 -29.54
CA TYR A 107 -65.12 -93.87 -30.19
C TYR A 107 -65.14 -92.35 -29.95
N GLU A 108 -66.29 -91.70 -30.14
CA GLU A 108 -66.44 -90.27 -29.91
C GLU A 108 -66.28 -89.85 -28.45
N ASP A 109 -66.89 -90.57 -27.50
CA ASP A 109 -66.82 -90.18 -26.08
C ASP A 109 -65.43 -90.50 -25.50
N GLY A 110 -64.76 -91.55 -25.97
CA GLY A 110 -63.34 -91.80 -25.72
C GLY A 110 -62.42 -90.75 -26.35
N PHE A 111 -62.72 -90.30 -27.58
CA PHE A 111 -62.01 -89.20 -28.24
C PHE A 111 -62.16 -87.88 -27.46
N LYS A 112 -63.39 -87.52 -27.06
CA LYS A 112 -63.69 -86.31 -26.27
C LYS A 112 -63.01 -86.32 -24.90
N GLU A 113 -62.93 -87.47 -24.22
CA GLU A 113 -62.21 -87.60 -22.95
C GLU A 113 -60.69 -87.54 -23.14
N LEU A 114 -60.14 -88.19 -24.18
CA LEU A 114 -58.71 -88.05 -24.53
C LEU A 114 -58.36 -86.62 -24.94
N GLU A 115 -59.26 -85.92 -25.64
CA GLU A 115 -59.08 -84.52 -26.05
C GLU A 115 -59.17 -83.57 -24.86
N ARG A 116 -60.13 -83.77 -23.94
CA ARG A 116 -60.14 -83.08 -22.63
C ARG A 116 -58.87 -83.31 -21.84
N ARG A 117 -58.36 -84.55 -21.76
CA ARG A 117 -57.11 -84.83 -21.06
C ARG A 117 -55.92 -84.15 -21.73
N ARG A 118 -55.82 -84.17 -23.06
CA ARG A 118 -54.80 -83.42 -23.82
C ARG A 118 -54.93 -81.90 -23.63
N GLN A 119 -56.15 -81.37 -23.49
CA GLN A 119 -56.38 -79.96 -23.21
C GLN A 119 -56.00 -79.60 -21.77
N LEU A 120 -56.44 -80.36 -20.76
CA LEU A 120 -56.07 -80.15 -19.36
C LEU A 120 -54.57 -80.30 -19.12
N LEU A 121 -53.89 -81.22 -19.82
CA LEU A 121 -52.44 -81.36 -19.74
C LEU A 121 -51.74 -80.11 -20.32
N ARG A 122 -52.14 -79.65 -21.52
CA ARG A 122 -51.62 -78.41 -22.11
C ARG A 122 -51.93 -77.17 -21.26
N GLU A 123 -53.13 -77.04 -20.71
CA GLU A 123 -53.49 -75.95 -19.80
C GLU A 123 -52.71 -76.01 -18.46
N HIS A 124 -52.31 -77.19 -18.00
CA HIS A 124 -51.40 -77.34 -16.86
C HIS A 124 -49.97 -76.93 -17.22
N GLU A 125 -49.43 -77.48 -18.32
CA GLU A 125 -48.11 -77.14 -18.84
C GLU A 125 -47.97 -75.65 -19.13
N GLU A 126 -48.96 -75.03 -19.78
CA GLU A 126 -48.99 -73.59 -20.05
C GLU A 126 -49.17 -72.74 -18.78
N ARG A 127 -49.90 -73.21 -17.76
CA ARG A 127 -50.04 -72.49 -16.48
C ARG A 127 -48.72 -72.53 -15.71
N GLU A 128 -48.11 -73.70 -15.62
CA GLU A 128 -46.83 -73.89 -14.96
C GLU A 128 -45.69 -73.15 -15.71
N GLN A 129 -45.71 -73.15 -17.04
CA GLN A 129 -44.82 -72.36 -17.88
C GLN A 129 -45.01 -70.85 -17.63
N ARG A 130 -46.25 -70.35 -17.63
CA ARG A 130 -46.56 -68.94 -17.32
C ARG A 130 -46.12 -68.55 -15.90
N GLU A 131 -46.35 -69.41 -14.91
CA GLU A 131 -45.87 -69.19 -13.54
C GLU A 131 -44.34 -69.23 -13.44
N ARG A 132 -43.66 -70.09 -14.21
CA ARG A 132 -42.20 -70.12 -14.27
C ARG A 132 -41.66 -68.84 -14.92
N GLU A 133 -42.23 -68.39 -16.03
CA GLU A 133 -41.87 -67.12 -16.69
C GLU A 133 -42.15 -65.89 -15.82
N GLU A 134 -43.29 -65.82 -15.13
CA GLU A 134 -43.58 -64.68 -14.23
C GLU A 134 -42.62 -64.67 -13.04
N ARG A 135 -42.33 -65.83 -12.45
CA ARG A 135 -41.37 -66.00 -11.35
C ARG A 135 -39.94 -65.69 -11.79
N GLU A 136 -39.59 -65.96 -13.05
CA GLU A 136 -38.31 -65.60 -13.67
C GLU A 136 -38.22 -64.10 -13.93
N ARG A 137 -39.16 -63.49 -14.67
CA ARG A 137 -39.24 -62.04 -14.89
C ARG A 137 -39.23 -61.24 -13.59
N LYS A 138 -39.88 -61.75 -12.53
CA LYS A 138 -39.85 -61.15 -11.19
C LYS A 138 -38.45 -61.19 -10.57
N ARG A 139 -37.74 -62.33 -10.65
CA ARG A 139 -36.34 -62.46 -10.19
C ARG A 139 -35.40 -61.56 -10.99
N GLU A 140 -35.57 -61.46 -12.30
CA GLU A 140 -34.82 -60.56 -13.17
C GLU A 140 -35.05 -59.09 -12.78
N LEU A 141 -36.30 -58.70 -12.57
CA LEU A 141 -36.68 -57.34 -12.15
C LEU A 141 -36.16 -57.01 -10.73
N GLU A 142 -36.17 -57.97 -9.81
CA GLU A 142 -35.60 -57.82 -8.46
C GLU A 142 -34.07 -57.71 -8.52
N LEU A 143 -33.39 -58.53 -9.34
CA LEU A 143 -31.94 -58.47 -9.54
C LEU A 143 -31.51 -57.17 -10.25
N GLN A 144 -32.27 -56.70 -11.24
CA GLN A 144 -31.99 -55.43 -11.91
C GLN A 144 -32.16 -54.26 -10.95
N LYS A 145 -33.26 -54.19 -10.19
CA LYS A 145 -33.45 -53.18 -9.14
C LYS A 145 -32.34 -53.21 -8.08
N GLN A 146 -31.80 -54.39 -7.74
CA GLN A 146 -30.65 -54.49 -6.84
C GLN A 146 -29.36 -53.94 -7.46
N LYS A 147 -29.12 -54.16 -8.77
CA LYS A 147 -27.98 -53.54 -9.49
C LYS A 147 -28.14 -52.02 -9.55
N ASP A 148 -29.29 -51.54 -9.98
CA ASP A 148 -29.59 -50.11 -10.12
C ASP A 148 -29.45 -49.38 -8.77
N GLU A 149 -29.98 -49.95 -7.69
CA GLU A 149 -29.84 -49.40 -6.34
C GLU A 149 -28.40 -49.48 -5.80
N GLN A 150 -27.63 -50.54 -6.12
CA GLN A 150 -26.20 -50.59 -5.78
C GLN A 150 -25.39 -49.56 -6.55
N GLU A 151 -25.69 -49.33 -7.83
CA GLU A 151 -25.02 -48.32 -8.63
C GLU A 151 -25.38 -46.92 -8.12
N ARG A 152 -26.67 -46.63 -7.93
CA ARG A 152 -27.16 -45.36 -7.36
C ARG A 152 -26.53 -45.08 -5.99
N ARG A 153 -26.34 -46.10 -5.14
CA ARG A 153 -25.61 -45.97 -3.87
C ARG A 153 -24.14 -45.59 -4.06
N LYS A 154 -23.43 -46.25 -4.98
CA LYS A 154 -22.03 -45.92 -5.29
C LYS A 154 -21.89 -44.51 -5.87
N GLN A 155 -22.81 -44.10 -6.74
CA GLN A 155 -22.88 -42.75 -7.29
C GLN A 155 -23.11 -41.71 -6.18
N MET A 156 -24.15 -41.88 -5.34
CA MET A 156 -24.43 -40.99 -4.20
C MET A 156 -23.29 -40.96 -3.16
N GLU A 157 -22.60 -42.08 -2.93
CA GLU A 157 -21.46 -42.10 -2.01
C GLU A 157 -20.24 -41.36 -2.58
N SER A 158 -19.93 -41.56 -3.87
CA SER A 158 -18.88 -40.81 -4.58
C SER A 158 -19.18 -39.31 -4.60
N GLU A 159 -20.42 -38.92 -4.93
CA GLU A 159 -20.90 -37.54 -4.88
C GLU A 159 -20.77 -36.95 -3.46
N ARG A 160 -21.17 -37.71 -2.43
CA ARG A 160 -21.03 -37.29 -1.01
C ARG A 160 -19.57 -37.29 -0.52
N GLN A 161 -18.63 -37.92 -1.22
CA GLN A 161 -17.20 -37.79 -0.95
C GLN A 161 -16.63 -36.54 -1.62
N LEU A 162 -16.94 -36.31 -2.90
CA LEU A 162 -16.55 -35.12 -3.66
C LEU A 162 -17.10 -33.83 -3.01
N GLU A 163 -18.35 -33.86 -2.56
CA GLU A 163 -18.99 -32.73 -1.88
C GLU A 163 -18.36 -32.44 -0.51
N ARG A 164 -17.93 -33.48 0.23
CA ARG A 164 -17.12 -33.29 1.45
C ARG A 164 -15.74 -32.71 1.15
N GLN A 165 -15.11 -33.07 0.03
CA GLN A 165 -13.84 -32.45 -0.39
C GLN A 165 -14.03 -30.97 -0.72
N ARG A 166 -15.05 -30.62 -1.52
CA ARG A 166 -15.42 -29.23 -1.84
C ARG A 166 -15.68 -28.39 -0.58
N GLN A 167 -16.40 -28.93 0.40
CA GLN A 167 -16.67 -28.23 1.66
C GLN A 167 -15.39 -27.99 2.48
N ILE A 168 -14.45 -28.95 2.49
CA ILE A 168 -13.14 -28.79 3.13
C ILE A 168 -12.26 -27.75 2.39
N GLU A 169 -12.30 -27.73 1.06
CA GLU A 169 -11.57 -26.76 0.24
C GLU A 169 -12.14 -25.34 0.41
N HIS A 170 -13.46 -25.20 0.38
CA HIS A 170 -14.17 -23.94 0.63
C HIS A 170 -13.85 -23.40 2.03
N HIS A 171 -13.88 -24.22 3.08
CA HIS A 171 -13.51 -23.79 4.43
C HIS A 171 -12.05 -23.30 4.50
N LYS A 172 -11.11 -24.04 3.89
CA LYS A 172 -9.70 -23.64 3.80
C LYS A 172 -9.49 -22.38 2.96
N GLU A 173 -10.31 -22.14 1.94
CA GLU A 173 -10.27 -20.90 1.16
C GLU A 173 -10.86 -19.72 1.94
N GLU A 174 -11.98 -19.89 2.64
CA GLU A 174 -12.50 -18.88 3.55
C GLU A 174 -11.51 -18.53 4.67
N GLU A 175 -10.84 -19.50 5.29
CA GLU A 175 -9.82 -19.24 6.31
C GLU A 175 -8.62 -18.48 5.74
N ARG A 176 -8.13 -18.87 4.56
CA ARG A 176 -7.07 -18.12 3.85
C ARG A 176 -7.51 -16.70 3.49
N ARG A 177 -8.76 -16.52 3.05
CA ARG A 177 -9.35 -15.21 2.75
C ARG A 177 -9.49 -14.34 4.01
N LYS A 178 -10.04 -14.88 5.10
CA LYS A 178 -10.17 -14.19 6.40
C LYS A 178 -8.79 -13.77 6.95
N LEU A 179 -7.77 -14.63 6.85
CA LEU A 179 -6.40 -14.31 7.26
C LEU A 179 -5.75 -13.24 6.37
N PHE A 180 -5.98 -13.30 5.05
CA PHE A 180 -5.51 -12.27 4.12
C PHE A 180 -6.16 -10.91 4.40
N GLU A 181 -7.48 -10.88 4.57
CA GLU A 181 -8.28 -9.70 4.87
C GLU A 181 -7.88 -9.07 6.21
N GLN A 182 -7.67 -9.88 7.27
CA GLN A 182 -7.11 -9.39 8.54
C GLN A 182 -5.71 -8.78 8.36
N ARG A 183 -4.84 -9.41 7.56
CA ARG A 183 -3.47 -8.92 7.29
C ARG A 183 -3.48 -7.63 6.46
N GLU A 184 -4.41 -7.48 5.53
CA GLU A 184 -4.60 -6.28 4.72
C GLU A 184 -5.20 -5.13 5.55
N ALA A 185 -6.21 -5.41 6.37
CA ALA A 185 -6.79 -4.45 7.31
C ALA A 185 -5.74 -3.97 8.34
N ALA A 186 -4.92 -4.88 8.88
CA ALA A 186 -3.81 -4.52 9.76
C ALA A 186 -2.76 -3.64 9.07
N ARG A 187 -2.42 -3.92 7.80
CA ARG A 187 -1.54 -3.04 6.99
C ARG A 187 -2.14 -1.66 6.79
N LYS A 188 -3.40 -1.57 6.37
CA LYS A 188 -4.13 -0.31 6.14
C LYS A 188 -4.24 0.54 7.42
N GLU A 189 -4.52 -0.08 8.56
CA GLU A 189 -4.58 0.62 9.85
C GLU A 189 -3.20 1.08 10.34
N MET A 190 -2.14 0.29 10.12
CA MET A 190 -0.77 0.72 10.41
C MET A 190 -0.32 1.88 9.50
N GLU A 191 -0.63 1.83 8.21
CA GLU A 191 -0.36 2.92 7.27
C GLU A 191 -1.10 4.21 7.66
N ARG A 192 -2.38 4.10 8.04
CA ARG A 192 -3.20 5.21 8.56
C ARG A 192 -2.59 5.82 9.83
N LYS A 193 -2.08 4.99 10.76
CA LYS A 193 -1.37 5.46 11.97
C LYS A 193 -0.07 6.17 11.62
N SER A 194 0.81 5.55 10.83
CA SER A 194 2.07 6.17 10.39
C SER A 194 1.85 7.52 9.70
N ARG A 195 0.81 7.63 8.87
CA ARG A 195 0.44 8.91 8.24
C ARG A 195 -0.01 9.95 9.27
N LEU A 196 -0.89 9.60 10.20
CA LEU A 196 -1.35 10.53 11.25
C LEU A 196 -0.23 10.94 12.21
N GLU A 197 0.71 10.04 12.51
CA GLU A 197 1.89 10.35 13.32
C GLU A 197 2.86 11.27 12.56
N TRP A 198 3.06 11.06 11.26
CA TRP A 198 3.84 11.98 10.41
C TRP A 198 3.18 13.37 10.29
N GLU A 199 1.86 13.43 10.04
CA GLU A 199 1.11 14.69 10.00
C GLU A 199 1.17 15.43 11.35
N ARG A 200 1.06 14.69 12.47
CA ARG A 200 1.23 15.23 13.83
C ARG A 200 2.64 15.76 14.08
N GLN A 201 3.68 14.99 13.74
CA GLN A 201 5.07 15.43 13.87
C GLN A 201 5.33 16.68 13.04
N ARG A 202 4.85 16.71 11.78
CA ARG A 202 5.02 17.87 10.90
C ARG A 202 4.31 19.12 11.43
N MET A 203 3.13 18.98 12.02
CA MET A 203 2.43 20.08 12.70
C MET A 203 3.18 20.54 13.97
N GLN A 204 3.80 19.63 14.72
CA GLN A 204 4.63 19.97 15.88
C GLN A 204 5.92 20.69 15.48
N GLU A 205 6.60 20.28 14.39
CA GLU A 205 7.75 20.97 13.81
C GLU A 205 7.40 22.42 13.42
N LEU A 206 6.32 22.61 12.65
CA LEU A 206 5.88 23.92 12.20
C LEU A 206 5.46 24.82 13.37
N SER A 207 4.83 24.24 14.40
CA SER A 207 4.52 24.94 15.65
C SER A 207 5.79 25.36 16.40
N ALA A 208 6.79 24.49 16.50
CA ALA A 208 8.06 24.81 17.15
C ALA A 208 8.87 25.87 16.38
N GLN A 209 8.87 25.82 15.04
CA GLN A 209 9.45 26.87 14.20
C GLN A 209 8.74 28.21 14.42
N LYS A 210 7.40 28.23 14.43
CA LYS A 210 6.61 29.44 14.74
C LYS A 210 6.94 30.01 16.12
N SER A 211 7.06 29.17 17.15
CA SER A 211 7.43 29.63 18.50
C SER A 211 8.80 30.27 18.55
N ARG A 212 9.83 29.66 17.91
CA ARG A 212 11.19 30.23 17.82
C ARG A 212 11.22 31.56 17.08
N LEU A 213 10.43 31.72 16.02
CA LEU A 213 10.32 32.99 15.30
C LEU A 213 9.63 34.07 16.14
N LEU A 214 8.62 33.72 16.95
CA LEU A 214 7.98 34.65 17.88
C LEU A 214 8.91 35.07 19.03
N GLU A 215 9.73 34.15 19.53
CA GLU A 215 10.78 34.40 20.51
C GLU A 215 11.81 35.40 19.97
N GLN A 216 12.39 35.13 18.77
CA GLN A 216 13.30 36.05 18.08
C GLN A 216 12.68 37.44 17.82
N ILE A 217 11.40 37.53 17.47
CA ILE A 217 10.69 38.81 17.31
C ILE A 217 10.57 39.57 18.63
N ASN A 218 10.38 38.87 19.76
CA ASN A 218 10.31 39.51 21.07
C ASN A 218 11.69 39.96 21.57
N ASP A 219 12.74 39.18 21.32
CA ASP A 219 14.13 39.57 21.60
C ASP A 219 14.49 40.84 20.83
N LEU A 220 14.21 40.88 19.53
CA LEU A 220 14.45 42.05 18.66
C LEU A 220 13.68 43.28 19.16
N LYS A 221 12.40 43.17 19.52
CA LYS A 221 11.61 44.26 20.11
C LYS A 221 12.18 44.75 21.45
N SER A 222 12.69 43.85 22.28
CA SER A 222 13.30 44.21 23.56
C SER A 222 14.59 45.03 23.35
N ARG A 223 15.40 44.63 22.36
CA ARG A 223 16.63 45.32 21.97
C ARG A 223 16.37 46.64 21.25
N GLU A 224 15.38 46.70 20.37
CA GLU A 224 14.87 47.92 19.74
C GLU A 224 14.47 48.95 20.81
N LYS A 225 13.68 48.53 21.80
CA LYS A 225 13.30 49.39 22.92
C LYS A 225 14.49 49.85 23.77
N ALA A 226 15.47 48.97 24.02
CA ALA A 226 16.68 49.33 24.76
C ALA A 226 17.50 50.40 24.03
N ILE A 227 17.75 50.22 22.72
CA ILE A 227 18.45 51.18 21.87
C ILE A 227 17.68 52.49 21.74
N GLY A 228 16.33 52.44 21.68
CA GLY A 228 15.50 53.65 21.68
C GLY A 228 15.62 54.50 22.95
N LEU A 229 15.75 53.85 24.12
CA LEU A 229 16.00 54.55 25.39
C LEU A 229 17.43 55.09 25.49
N GLU A 230 18.42 54.36 24.96
CA GLU A 230 19.80 54.83 24.87
C GLU A 230 19.92 56.06 23.95
N LEU A 231 19.26 56.04 22.78
CA LEU A 231 19.19 57.16 21.86
C LEU A 231 18.53 58.40 22.49
N GLN A 232 17.38 58.23 23.16
CA GLN A 232 16.72 59.32 23.88
C GLN A 232 17.63 59.91 24.97
N SER A 233 18.34 59.06 25.71
CA SER A 233 19.32 59.52 26.71
C SER A 233 20.46 60.30 26.06
N MET A 234 20.94 59.91 24.88
CA MET A 234 21.97 60.66 24.14
C MET A 234 21.43 62.02 23.69
N ASP A 235 20.22 62.08 23.10
CA ASP A 235 19.57 63.34 22.70
C ASP A 235 19.43 64.32 23.88
N ASP A 236 19.04 63.84 25.07
CA ASP A 236 18.96 64.66 26.28
C ASP A 236 20.35 65.19 26.71
N THR A 237 21.43 64.41 26.57
CA THR A 237 22.80 64.92 26.81
C THR A 237 23.25 65.94 25.76
N VAL A 238 22.89 65.73 24.48
CA VAL A 238 23.21 66.66 23.38
C VAL A 238 22.49 67.98 23.60
N GLN A 239 21.18 67.97 23.88
CA GLN A 239 20.42 69.17 24.24
C GLN A 239 21.01 69.88 25.47
N THR A 240 21.36 69.12 26.51
CA THR A 240 21.95 69.67 27.74
C THR A 240 23.29 70.36 27.46
N ASN A 241 24.15 69.77 26.61
CA ASN A 241 25.43 70.36 26.24
C ASN A 241 25.26 71.55 25.27
N GLN A 242 24.30 71.52 24.34
CA GLN A 242 23.97 72.66 23.50
C GLN A 242 23.50 73.87 24.33
N ARG A 243 22.69 73.64 25.38
CA ARG A 243 22.28 74.70 26.33
C ARG A 243 23.49 75.30 27.05
N LYS A 244 24.47 74.49 27.49
CA LYS A 244 25.74 74.97 28.08
C LYS A 244 26.59 75.77 27.09
N VAL A 245 26.70 75.32 25.83
CA VAL A 245 27.43 76.03 24.77
C VAL A 245 26.79 77.39 24.49
N ASN A 246 25.46 77.44 24.38
CA ASN A 246 24.73 78.69 24.19
C ASN A 246 24.95 79.66 25.37
N GLN A 247 24.93 79.16 26.61
CA GLN A 247 25.21 79.96 27.81
C GLN A 247 26.67 80.46 27.86
N ALA A 248 27.64 79.63 27.46
CA ALA A 248 29.03 80.05 27.34
C ALA A 248 29.19 81.17 26.30
N ASN A 249 28.53 81.05 25.15
CA ASN A 249 28.55 82.08 24.11
C ASN A 249 27.93 83.41 24.57
N THR A 250 26.82 83.40 25.32
CA THR A 250 26.25 84.63 25.91
C THR A 250 27.16 85.25 26.98
N ASN A 251 27.89 84.44 27.74
CA ASN A 251 28.87 84.92 28.71
C ASN A 251 30.06 85.57 28.01
N ILE A 252 30.57 84.98 26.93
CA ILE A 252 31.64 85.54 26.09
C ILE A 252 31.21 86.89 25.51
N GLN A 253 30.03 86.97 24.88
CA GLN A 253 29.48 88.23 24.36
C GLN A 253 29.37 89.33 25.43
N THR A 254 29.00 88.96 26.66
CA THR A 254 28.92 89.89 27.80
C THR A 254 30.31 90.38 28.24
N ILE A 255 31.32 89.50 28.20
CA ILE A 255 32.72 89.85 28.50
C ILE A 255 33.29 90.75 27.39
N ASP A 256 33.06 90.42 26.11
CA ASP A 256 33.49 91.24 24.97
C ASP A 256 32.88 92.64 25.02
N GLN A 257 31.58 92.77 25.35
CA GLN A 257 30.93 94.05 25.56
C GLN A 257 31.62 94.86 26.67
N SER A 258 31.92 94.21 27.81
CA SER A 258 32.64 94.84 28.92
C SER A 258 34.06 95.28 28.55
N ILE A 259 34.80 94.47 27.78
CA ILE A 259 36.13 94.81 27.26
C ILE A 259 36.06 96.05 26.36
N ASN A 260 35.11 96.09 25.42
CA ASN A 260 34.88 97.26 24.57
C ASN A 260 34.57 98.53 25.38
N ASP A 261 33.76 98.42 26.44
CA ASP A 261 33.41 99.56 27.30
C ASP A 261 34.53 99.96 28.28
N ILE A 262 35.47 99.06 28.60
CA ILE A 262 36.73 99.40 29.28
C ILE A 262 37.66 100.14 28.31
N GLN A 263 37.86 99.63 27.09
CA GLN A 263 38.72 100.27 26.08
C GLN A 263 38.27 101.71 25.75
N LYS A 264 36.96 101.95 25.60
CA LYS A 264 36.39 103.30 25.43
C LYS A 264 36.79 104.25 26.57
N ARG A 265 36.67 103.79 27.82
CA ARG A 265 37.05 104.56 29.02
C ARG A 265 38.55 104.84 29.06
N THR A 266 39.39 103.85 28.79
CA THR A 266 40.86 104.04 28.73
C THR A 266 41.26 105.06 27.66
N ILE A 267 40.58 105.09 26.51
CA ILE A 267 40.81 106.12 25.46
C ILE A 267 40.36 107.51 25.96
N GLN A 268 39.20 107.62 26.60
CA GLN A 268 38.71 108.88 27.18
C GLN A 268 39.65 109.43 28.26
N GLU A 269 40.12 108.58 29.18
CA GLU A 269 41.09 108.93 30.22
C GLU A 269 42.43 109.35 29.62
N LYS A 270 42.94 108.63 28.61
CA LYS A 270 44.17 109.01 27.90
C LYS A 270 44.05 110.40 27.26
N ASN A 271 42.94 110.67 26.57
CA ASN A 271 42.69 111.97 25.93
C ASN A 271 42.59 113.09 26.97
N LEU A 272 42.02 112.83 28.15
CA LEU A 272 41.97 113.77 29.26
C LEU A 272 43.37 114.05 29.83
N VAL A 273 44.18 113.00 30.03
CA VAL A 273 45.59 113.13 30.46
C VAL A 273 46.40 113.95 29.46
N GLU A 274 46.27 113.68 28.16
CA GLU A 274 46.97 114.41 27.09
C GLU A 274 46.58 115.90 27.04
N ASN A 275 45.31 116.22 27.26
CA ASN A 275 44.82 117.60 27.38
C ASN A 275 45.39 118.29 28.64
N LEU A 276 45.35 117.64 29.80
CA LEU A 276 45.94 118.17 31.05
C LEU A 276 47.46 118.33 30.96
N GLU A 277 48.16 117.43 30.26
CA GLU A 277 49.58 117.57 29.96
C GLU A 277 49.86 118.79 29.07
N GLN A 278 48.99 119.09 28.10
CA GLN A 278 49.12 120.28 27.27
C GLN A 278 48.88 121.57 28.08
N GLN A 279 47.79 121.64 28.85
CA GLN A 279 47.53 122.77 29.75
C GLN A 279 48.69 123.00 30.74
N ARG A 280 49.31 121.93 31.25
CA ARG A 280 50.52 122.00 32.10
C ARG A 280 51.71 122.60 31.36
N LYS A 281 51.94 122.23 30.09
CA LYS A 281 53.02 122.82 29.25
C LYS A 281 52.76 124.32 29.01
N ASP A 282 51.53 124.70 28.67
CA ASP A 282 51.15 126.08 28.36
C ASP A 282 51.31 126.99 29.60
N LEU A 283 50.89 126.51 30.78
CA LEU A 283 51.12 127.19 32.06
C LEU A 283 52.62 127.30 32.40
N TYR A 284 53.42 126.27 32.10
CA TYR A 284 54.87 126.30 32.33
C TYR A 284 55.58 127.30 31.43
N ILE A 285 55.18 127.40 30.16
CA ILE A 285 55.66 128.43 29.21
C ILE A 285 55.32 129.83 29.74
N LYS A 286 54.07 130.05 30.15
CA LYS A 286 53.62 131.34 30.70
C LYS A 286 54.34 131.72 32.01
N LEU A 287 54.61 130.75 32.88
CA LEU A 287 55.40 130.95 34.10
C LEU A 287 56.85 131.37 33.78
N ASN A 288 57.48 130.76 32.77
CA ASN A 288 58.84 131.11 32.39
C ASN A 288 58.93 132.49 31.72
N TYR A 289 57.93 132.88 30.92
CA TYR A 289 57.82 134.26 30.41
C TYR A 289 57.76 135.29 31.55
N LEU A 290 56.89 135.07 32.55
CA LEU A 290 56.79 135.96 33.71
C LEU A 290 58.07 135.99 34.57
N ARG A 291 58.84 134.89 34.60
CA ARG A 291 60.16 134.86 35.26
C ARG A 291 61.18 135.74 34.53
N THR A 292 61.30 135.62 33.20
CA THR A 292 62.25 136.41 32.41
C THR A 292 61.88 137.90 32.38
N GLU A 293 60.59 138.23 32.31
CA GLU A 293 60.08 139.61 32.43
C GLU A 293 60.46 140.22 33.79
N ARG A 294 60.17 139.51 34.90
CA ARG A 294 60.55 139.88 36.26
C ARG A 294 62.07 140.05 36.41
N GLU A 295 62.87 139.21 35.77
CA GLU A 295 64.34 139.29 35.81
C GLU A 295 64.90 140.47 35.02
N SER A 296 64.28 140.82 33.88
CA SER A 296 64.56 142.06 33.14
C SER A 296 64.23 143.31 33.97
N ILE A 297 63.05 143.34 34.62
CA ILE A 297 62.64 144.43 35.51
C ILE A 297 63.59 144.56 36.71
N ASN A 298 63.94 143.45 37.38
CA ASN A 298 64.91 143.46 38.48
C ASN A 298 66.30 143.94 38.06
N SER A 299 66.75 143.60 36.84
CA SER A 299 68.04 144.08 36.30
C SER A 299 67.99 145.57 36.02
N SER A 300 66.90 146.06 35.45
CA SER A 300 66.64 147.49 35.20
C SER A 300 66.61 148.29 36.51
N LEU A 301 65.97 147.75 37.55
CA LEU A 301 65.88 148.33 38.89
C LEU A 301 67.27 148.40 39.56
N LYS A 302 68.09 147.34 39.44
CA LYS A 302 69.50 147.35 39.91
C LYS A 302 70.31 148.46 39.25
N HIS A 303 70.25 148.60 37.92
CA HIS A 303 70.94 149.67 37.20
C HIS A 303 70.46 151.07 37.63
N LEU A 304 69.15 151.26 37.83
CA LEU A 304 68.60 152.54 38.28
C LEU A 304 69.07 152.92 39.70
N ASN A 305 69.22 151.94 40.59
CA ASN A 305 69.73 152.17 41.94
C ASN A 305 71.24 152.50 41.92
N GLN A 306 72.04 151.76 41.15
CA GLN A 306 73.46 152.08 40.95
C GLN A 306 73.64 153.50 40.39
N SER A 307 72.84 153.91 39.41
CA SER A 307 72.84 155.26 38.86
C SER A 307 72.49 156.36 39.87
N LYS A 308 71.81 156.03 40.97
CA LYS A 308 71.51 156.98 42.07
C LYS A 308 72.62 157.07 43.11
N GLU A 309 73.42 156.02 43.27
CA GLU A 309 74.62 156.06 44.14
C GLU A 309 75.76 156.86 43.50
N PHE A 310 75.88 156.86 42.17
CA PHE A 310 76.79 157.74 41.42
C PHE A 310 76.29 159.20 41.24
N SER A 311 75.15 159.57 41.85
CA SER A 311 74.51 160.89 41.72
C SER A 311 74.36 161.61 43.08
N LYS A 312 75.27 161.32 44.01
CA LYS A 312 75.43 161.95 45.33
C LYS A 312 76.89 162.33 45.56
#